data_AF-A0A7R7CL54-F1
#
_entry.id   AF-A0A7R7CL54-F1
#
_cell.length_a   1.000
_cell.length_b   1.000
_cell.length_c   1.000
_cell.angle_alpha   90.00
_cell.angle_beta   90.00
_cell.angle_gamma   90.00
#
_symmetry.space_group_name_H-M   'P 1'
#
loop_
_entity.id
_entity.type
_entity.pdbx_description
1 polymer ?
#
loop_
_entity_poly.entity_id
_entity_poly.type
_entity_poly.pdbx_seq_one_letter_code
_entity_poly.pdbx_strand_id
1 'polypeptide(L)'
;MNIFELASRKKFRFQSGKGELTSEQLWDLPLTGGSANLDTIARAVNTELKGVTEESFVVVKPDPRKPELEAKLEIVKHIIAVKVKAAEDAKSASERADKRRKLVEALASKEDQALANMSKEDILKQLAELDGNG
;
A
#
# COMPACT_ATOMS: atom_id res chain seq x y z
N MET A 1 -21.67 13.59 0.30
CA MET A 1 -21.70 12.34 1.09
C MET A 1 -20.54 11.48 0.62
N ASN A 2 -19.70 10.99 1.53
CA ASN A 2 -18.56 10.14 1.19
C ASN A 2 -19.07 8.75 0.73
N ILE A 3 -18.35 8.05 -0.17
CA ILE A 3 -18.65 6.69 -0.63
C ILE A 3 -18.87 5.70 0.53
N PHE A 4 -18.12 5.82 1.62
CA PHE A 4 -18.26 4.95 2.81
C PHE A 4 -19.47 5.33 3.68
N GLU A 5 -19.81 6.62 3.74
CA GLU A 5 -21.03 7.08 4.42
C GLU A 5 -22.28 6.59 3.67
N LEU A 6 -22.24 6.65 2.33
CA LEU A 6 -23.29 6.07 1.50
C LEU A 6 -23.40 4.56 1.75
N ALA A 7 -22.27 3.84 1.76
CA ALA A 7 -22.23 2.40 1.96
C ALA A 7 -22.82 1.97 3.31
N SER A 8 -22.49 2.69 4.38
CA SER A 8 -23.00 2.39 5.72
C SER A 8 -24.50 2.66 5.84
N ARG A 9 -24.98 3.80 5.30
CA ARG A 9 -26.41 4.13 5.27
C ARG A 9 -27.23 3.14 4.44
N LYS A 10 -26.70 2.72 3.28
CA LYS A 10 -27.35 1.77 2.36
C LYS A 10 -27.10 0.31 2.72
N LYS A 11 -26.22 0.03 3.70
CA LYS A 11 -25.82 -1.31 4.12
C LYS A 11 -25.31 -2.16 2.96
N PHE A 12 -24.40 -1.63 2.15
CA PHE A 12 -23.86 -2.36 1.01
C PHE A 12 -23.26 -3.71 1.43
N ARG A 13 -23.48 -4.70 0.55
CA ARG A 13 -22.93 -6.06 0.65
C ARG A 13 -22.21 -6.41 -0.63
N PHE A 14 -21.10 -7.11 -0.47
CA PHE A 14 -20.20 -7.52 -1.54
C PHE A 14 -20.14 -9.05 -1.58
N GLN A 15 -20.49 -9.63 -2.72
CA GLN A 15 -20.41 -11.08 -2.88
C GLN A 15 -18.96 -11.53 -2.91
N SER A 16 -18.65 -12.61 -2.19
CA SER A 16 -17.32 -13.22 -2.16
C SER A 16 -17.42 -14.74 -2.06
N GLY A 17 -16.29 -15.45 -2.28
CA GLY A 17 -16.22 -16.90 -2.09
C GLY A 17 -16.48 -17.38 -0.64
N LYS A 18 -16.56 -16.46 0.32
CA LYS A 18 -16.90 -16.74 1.74
C LYS A 18 -18.30 -16.24 2.14
N GLY A 19 -19.11 -15.82 1.17
CA GLY A 19 -20.40 -15.18 1.40
C GLY A 19 -20.34 -13.66 1.30
N GLU A 20 -21.39 -13.00 1.78
CA GLU A 20 -21.51 -11.53 1.71
C GLU A 20 -20.60 -10.83 2.72
N LEU A 21 -19.88 -9.83 2.25
CA LEU A 21 -18.99 -9.00 3.05
C LEU A 21 -19.50 -7.57 3.17
N THR A 22 -19.22 -6.91 4.29
CA THR A 22 -19.45 -5.47 4.48
C THR A 22 -18.27 -4.65 3.96
N SER A 23 -18.44 -3.32 3.84
CA SER A 23 -17.36 -2.41 3.44
C SER A 23 -16.16 -2.45 4.39
N GLU A 24 -16.40 -2.67 5.68
CA GLU A 24 -15.35 -2.80 6.70
C GLU A 24 -14.53 -4.07 6.48
N GLN A 25 -15.20 -5.21 6.22
CA GLN A 25 -14.53 -6.50 6.01
C GLN A 25 -13.66 -6.53 4.74
N LEU A 26 -13.90 -5.65 3.77
CA LEU A 26 -13.02 -5.51 2.60
C LEU A 26 -11.60 -5.05 2.99
N TRP A 27 -11.46 -4.31 4.11
CA TRP A 27 -10.14 -3.91 4.62
C TRP A 27 -9.30 -5.08 5.14
N ASP A 28 -9.89 -6.24 5.38
CA ASP A 28 -9.17 -7.43 5.86
C ASP A 28 -8.78 -8.38 4.71
N LEU A 29 -9.26 -8.13 3.49
CA LEU A 29 -9.00 -9.00 2.35
C LEU A 29 -7.66 -8.75 1.68
N PRO A 30 -6.97 -9.79 1.18
CA PRO A 30 -5.78 -9.58 0.36
C PRO A 30 -6.14 -8.89 -0.98
N LEU A 31 -5.15 -8.24 -1.59
CA LEU A 31 -5.30 -7.66 -2.94
C LEU A 31 -5.65 -8.75 -3.96
N THR A 32 -4.92 -9.87 -3.91
CA THR A 32 -5.09 -11.05 -4.78
C THR A 32 -4.84 -12.34 -3.98
N GLY A 33 -5.29 -13.49 -4.51
CA GLY A 33 -5.07 -14.80 -3.91
C GLY A 33 -6.03 -15.14 -2.75
N GLY A 34 -5.90 -16.35 -2.19
CA GLY A 34 -6.81 -16.86 -1.16
C GLY A 34 -8.24 -17.11 -1.65
N SER A 35 -9.14 -17.46 -0.73
CA SER A 35 -10.54 -17.78 -1.05
C SER A 35 -11.46 -16.56 -1.24
N ALA A 36 -11.05 -15.38 -0.77
CA ALA A 36 -11.70 -14.11 -1.05
C ALA A 36 -10.63 -13.01 -1.14
N ASN A 37 -10.69 -12.18 -2.18
CA ASN A 37 -9.75 -11.08 -2.42
C ASN A 37 -10.42 -9.91 -3.14
N LEU A 38 -9.76 -8.74 -3.06
CA LEU A 38 -10.27 -7.49 -3.60
C LEU A 38 -10.39 -7.49 -5.13
N ASP A 39 -9.44 -8.10 -5.86
CA ASP A 39 -9.50 -8.19 -7.33
C ASP A 39 -10.73 -8.98 -7.80
N THR A 40 -11.01 -10.13 -7.18
CA THR A 40 -12.18 -10.96 -7.51
C THR A 40 -13.48 -10.21 -7.26
N ILE A 41 -13.59 -9.51 -6.12
CA ILE A 41 -14.77 -8.70 -5.79
C ILE A 41 -14.93 -7.53 -6.76
N ALA A 42 -13.85 -6.82 -7.08
CA ALA A 42 -13.88 -5.72 -8.04
C ALA A 42 -14.35 -6.17 -9.42
N ARG A 43 -13.86 -7.32 -9.89
CA ARG A 43 -14.28 -7.93 -11.17
C ARG A 43 -15.76 -8.31 -11.14
N ALA A 44 -16.24 -8.93 -10.06
CA ALA A 44 -17.65 -9.31 -9.93
C ALA A 44 -18.57 -8.07 -10.03
N VAL A 45 -18.31 -7.04 -9.23
CA VAL A 45 -19.08 -5.79 -9.24
C VAL A 45 -19.00 -5.10 -10.61
N ASN A 46 -17.84 -5.09 -11.25
CA ASN A 46 -17.67 -4.50 -12.58
C ASN A 46 -18.42 -5.27 -13.68
N THR A 47 -18.47 -6.60 -13.59
CA THR A 47 -19.25 -7.44 -14.50
C THR A 47 -20.74 -7.17 -14.34
N GLU A 48 -21.24 -7.08 -13.10
CA GLU A 48 -22.62 -6.68 -12.83
C GLU A 48 -22.92 -5.28 -13.37
N LEU A 49 -22.03 -4.32 -13.12
CA LEU A 49 -22.18 -2.95 -13.62
C LEU A 49 -22.26 -2.89 -15.15
N LYS A 50 -21.43 -3.66 -15.85
CA LYS A 50 -21.49 -3.75 -17.31
C LYS A 50 -22.81 -4.36 -17.77
N GLY A 51 -23.26 -5.44 -17.15
CA GLY A 51 -24.52 -6.09 -17.51
C GLY A 51 -25.75 -5.20 -17.35
N VAL A 52 -25.74 -4.26 -16.38
CA VAL A 52 -26.84 -3.28 -16.24
C VAL A 52 -26.65 -2.01 -17.07
N THR A 53 -25.47 -1.82 -17.64
CA THR A 53 -25.15 -0.68 -18.51
C THR A 53 -25.32 -1.03 -19.99
N GLU A 54 -25.34 -2.32 -20.35
CA GLU A 54 -25.66 -2.77 -21.69
C GLU A 54 -27.03 -2.22 -22.12
N GLU A 55 -27.02 -1.45 -23.21
CA GLU A 55 -28.18 -0.70 -23.68
C GLU A 55 -29.27 -1.67 -24.16
N SER A 56 -30.43 -1.62 -23.51
CA SER A 56 -31.62 -2.19 -24.11
C SER A 56 -32.04 -1.29 -25.27
N PHE A 57 -32.03 -1.83 -26.48
CA PHE A 57 -32.57 -1.15 -27.66
C PHE A 57 -34.09 -0.89 -27.59
N VAL A 58 -34.76 -1.41 -26.55
CA VAL A 58 -36.20 -1.26 -26.31
C VAL A 58 -36.48 -0.44 -25.04
N VAL A 59 -35.66 -0.60 -23.99
CA VAL A 59 -35.83 0.10 -22.70
C VAL A 59 -34.86 1.27 -22.60
N VAL A 60 -35.39 2.48 -22.76
CA VAL A 60 -34.62 3.74 -22.81
C VAL A 60 -34.25 4.27 -21.40
N LYS A 61 -34.66 3.59 -20.32
CA LYS A 61 -34.39 4.04 -18.94
C LYS A 61 -33.16 3.34 -18.35
N PRO A 62 -32.26 4.07 -17.68
CA PRO A 62 -31.12 3.48 -16.98
C PRO A 62 -31.58 2.50 -15.89
N ASP A 63 -30.85 1.39 -15.72
CA ASP A 63 -31.12 0.44 -14.64
C ASP A 63 -30.93 1.11 -13.27
N PRO A 64 -31.91 1.03 -12.36
CA PRO A 64 -31.84 1.66 -11.04
C PRO A 64 -30.70 1.14 -10.16
N ARG A 65 -30.11 -0.02 -10.47
CA ARG A 65 -28.97 -0.60 -9.76
C ARG A 65 -27.64 0.04 -10.15
N LYS A 66 -27.57 0.73 -11.30
CA LYS A 66 -26.33 1.32 -11.81
C LYS A 66 -25.62 2.23 -10.79
N PRO A 67 -26.27 3.22 -10.16
CA PRO A 67 -25.60 4.08 -9.18
C PRO A 67 -25.07 3.34 -7.96
N GLU A 68 -25.77 2.28 -7.52
CA GLU A 68 -25.31 1.43 -6.41
C GLU A 68 -24.06 0.63 -6.80
N LEU A 69 -24.05 0.04 -7.99
CA LEU A 69 -22.92 -0.74 -8.51
C LEU A 69 -21.69 0.15 -8.76
N GLU A 70 -21.89 1.37 -9.25
CA GLU A 70 -20.83 2.37 -9.38
C GLU A 70 -20.22 2.71 -8.01
N ALA A 71 -21.06 3.00 -7.01
CA ALA A 71 -20.59 3.30 -5.65
C ALA A 71 -19.87 2.11 -5.00
N LYS A 72 -20.39 0.88 -5.17
CA LYS A 72 -19.71 -0.34 -4.72
C LYS A 72 -18.33 -0.50 -5.37
N LEU A 73 -18.24 -0.26 -6.67
CA LEU A 73 -16.97 -0.36 -7.39
C LEU A 73 -15.96 0.71 -6.95
N GLU A 74 -16.40 1.94 -6.70
CA GLU A 74 -15.54 3.00 -6.17
C GLU A 74 -14.97 2.65 -4.79
N ILE A 75 -15.78 2.08 -3.90
CA ILE A 75 -15.33 1.63 -2.57
C ILE A 75 -14.20 0.62 -2.71
N VAL A 76 -14.40 -0.42 -3.54
CA VAL A 76 -13.39 -1.47 -3.72
C VAL A 76 -12.11 -0.90 -4.33
N LYS A 77 -12.23 -0.01 -5.34
CA LYS A 77 -11.08 0.68 -5.95
C LYS A 77 -10.31 1.54 -4.94
N HIS A 78 -11.01 2.26 -4.07
CA HIS A 78 -10.40 3.07 -3.04
C HIS A 78 -9.56 2.21 -2.08
N ILE A 79 -10.13 1.10 -1.59
CA ILE A 79 -9.44 0.18 -0.68
C ILE A 79 -8.22 -0.44 -1.35
N ILE A 80 -8.34 -0.86 -2.62
CA ILE A 80 -7.22 -1.38 -3.41
C ILE A 80 -6.10 -0.33 -3.50
N ALA A 81 -6.43 0.92 -3.87
CA ALA A 81 -5.44 1.98 -4.03
C ALA A 81 -4.69 2.27 -2.71
N VAL A 82 -5.40 2.33 -1.59
CA VAL A 82 -4.80 2.52 -0.27
C VAL A 82 -3.85 1.37 0.08
N LYS A 83 -4.25 0.12 -0.16
CA LYS A 83 -3.42 -1.06 0.13
C LYS A 83 -2.20 -1.18 -0.76
N VAL A 84 -2.33 -0.89 -2.06
CA VAL A 84 -1.20 -0.87 -2.99
C VAL A 84 -0.18 0.16 -2.54
N LYS A 85 -0.64 1.38 -2.24
CA LYS A 85 0.24 2.44 -1.73
C LYS A 85 0.93 2.06 -0.42
N ALA A 86 0.20 1.48 0.53
CA ALA A 86 0.80 1.03 1.80
C ALA A 86 1.88 -0.05 1.60
N ALA A 87 1.68 -0.98 0.65
CA ALA A 87 2.66 -2.00 0.32
C ALA A 87 3.91 -1.40 -0.36
N GLU A 88 3.73 -0.44 -1.26
CA GLU A 88 4.83 0.29 -1.90
C GLU A 88 5.65 1.10 -0.90
N ASP A 89 4.97 1.81 0.02
CA ASP A 89 5.60 2.60 1.07
C ASP A 89 6.41 1.71 2.03
N ALA A 90 5.88 0.55 2.42
CA ALA A 90 6.59 -0.43 3.24
C ALA A 90 7.83 -0.99 2.55
N LYS A 91 7.73 -1.34 1.25
CA LYS A 91 8.87 -1.79 0.45
C LYS A 91 9.95 -0.72 0.34
N SER A 92 9.56 0.51 0.02
CA SER A 92 10.43 1.69 -0.02
C SER A 92 11.15 1.94 1.30
N ALA A 93 10.44 1.81 2.44
CA ALA A 93 11.04 1.94 3.76
C ALA A 93 12.09 0.87 4.02
N SER A 94 11.81 -0.40 3.68
CA SER A 94 12.76 -1.50 3.81
C SER A 94 14.02 -1.28 2.95
N GLU A 95 13.85 -0.92 1.69
CA GLU A 95 14.97 -0.66 0.78
C GLU A 95 15.83 0.52 1.25
N ARG A 96 15.21 1.59 1.78
CA ARG A 96 15.94 2.72 2.38
C ARG A 96 16.70 2.29 3.63
N ALA A 97 16.10 1.46 4.49
CA ALA A 97 16.77 0.94 5.68
C ALA A 97 17.98 0.07 5.34
N ASP A 98 17.83 -0.83 4.36
CA ASP A 98 18.93 -1.69 3.89
C ASP A 98 20.06 -0.87 3.24
N LYS A 99 19.73 0.12 2.41
CA LYS A 99 20.72 1.04 1.83
C LYS A 99 21.46 1.83 2.91
N ARG A 100 20.73 2.35 3.90
CA ARG A 100 21.33 3.09 5.03
C ARG A 100 22.29 2.20 5.81
N ARG A 101 21.92 0.95 6.11
CA ARG A 101 22.81 0.00 6.81
C ARG A 101 24.12 -0.19 6.05
N LYS A 102 24.05 -0.48 4.75
CA LYS A 102 25.23 -0.65 3.89
C LYS A 102 26.12 0.59 3.82
N LEU A 103 25.51 1.78 3.75
CA LEU A 103 26.27 3.04 3.73
C LEU A 103 27.00 3.30 5.05
N VAL A 104 26.37 3.02 6.19
CA VAL A 104 27.01 3.16 7.51
C VAL A 104 28.18 2.18 7.66
N GLU A 105 28.00 0.92 7.25
CA GLU A 105 29.08 -0.07 7.26
C GLU A 105 30.25 0.34 6.35
N ALA A 106 29.96 0.82 5.14
CA ALA A 106 30.99 1.31 4.22
C ALA A 106 31.71 2.56 4.75
N LEU A 107 30.98 3.46 5.42
CA LEU A 107 31.55 4.66 6.03
C LEU A 107 32.52 4.28 7.16
N ALA A 108 32.10 3.43 8.08
CA ALA A 108 32.96 2.94 9.17
C ALA A 108 34.24 2.27 8.62
N SER A 109 34.10 1.41 7.62
CA SER A 109 35.26 0.78 6.98
C SER A 109 36.20 1.79 6.29
N LYS A 110 35.65 2.88 5.74
CA LYS A 110 36.45 3.95 5.14
C LYS A 110 37.17 4.80 6.19
N GLU A 111 36.52 5.08 7.31
CA GLU A 111 37.12 5.76 8.45
C GLU A 111 38.26 4.92 9.04
N ASP A 112 38.06 3.61 9.22
CA ASP A 112 39.11 2.68 9.67
C ASP A 112 40.29 2.63 8.69
N GLN A 113 40.03 2.59 7.38
CA GLN A 113 41.08 2.66 6.36
C GLN A 113 41.82 4.00 6.39
N ALA A 114 41.12 5.10 6.59
CA ALA A 114 41.74 6.41 6.69
C ALA A 114 42.66 6.49 7.91
N LEU A 115 42.20 6.03 9.08
CA LEU A 115 43.00 5.94 10.30
C LEU A 115 44.23 5.03 10.12
N ALA A 116 44.05 3.88 9.47
CA ALA A 116 45.15 2.94 9.20
C ALA A 116 46.20 3.49 8.21
N ASN A 117 45.81 4.40 7.32
CA ASN A 117 46.69 5.03 6.33
C ASN A 117 47.38 6.30 6.86
N MET A 118 47.01 6.79 8.05
CA MET A 118 47.69 7.94 8.66
C MET A 118 49.12 7.60 9.07
N SER A 119 49.99 8.61 9.10
CA SER A 119 51.35 8.43 9.63
C SER A 119 51.32 8.25 11.14
N LYS A 120 52.32 7.56 11.69
CA LYS A 120 52.47 7.37 13.15
C LYS A 120 52.49 8.71 13.90
N GLU A 121 53.13 9.73 13.33
CA GLU A 121 53.25 11.07 13.92
C GLU A 121 51.90 11.80 13.98
N ASP A 122 51.06 11.65 12.95
CA ASP A 122 49.72 12.26 12.93
C ASP A 122 48.75 11.55 13.89
N ILE A 123 48.83 10.23 14.00
CA ILE A 123 48.03 9.46 14.95
C ILE A 123 48.38 9.86 16.39
N LEU A 124 49.67 9.99 16.72
CA LEU A 124 50.11 10.40 18.06
C LEU A 124 49.68 11.83 18.41
N LYS A 125 49.69 12.76 17.45
CA LYS A 125 49.18 14.13 17.66
C LYS A 125 47.69 14.14 17.99
N GLN A 126 46.87 13.41 17.24
CA GLN A 126 45.42 13.33 17.50
C GLN A 126 45.10 12.68 18.86
N LEU A 127 45.85 11.65 19.26
CA LEU A 127 45.69 11.05 20.58
C LEU A 127 46.05 12.05 21.70
N ALA A 128 47.15 12.80 21.55
CA ALA A 128 47.54 13.81 22.53
C ALA A 128 46.52 14.97 22.66
N GLU A 129 45.84 15.35 21.57
CA GLU A 129 44.74 16.34 21.62
C GLU A 129 43.50 15.80 22.35
N LEU A 130 43.18 14.52 22.21
CA LEU A 130 42.07 13.87 22.91
C LEU A 130 42.37 13.69 24.41
N ASP A 131 43.59 13.28 24.75
CA ASP A 131 44.02 13.02 26.13
C ASP A 131 44.36 14.32 26.90
N GLY A 132 44.67 15.41 26.19
CA GLY A 132 45.03 16.72 26.76
C GLY A 132 43.87 17.69 26.99
N ASN A 133 42.64 17.33 26.58
CA ASN A 133 41.43 18.16 26.74
C ASN A 133 40.48 17.64 27.85
N GLY A 134 41.02 16.93 28.84
CA GLY A 134 40.35 16.56 30.10
C GLY A 134 40.93 17.33 31.29
#